data_AF-A0A971FM72-F1
#
_entry.id   AF-A0A971FM72-F1
#
_cell.length_a   1.000
_cell.length_b   1.000
_cell.length_c   1.000
_cell.angle_alpha   90.00
_cell.angle_beta   90.00
_cell.angle_gamma   90.00
#
_symmetry.space_group_name_H-M   'P 1'
#
loop_
_entity.id
_entity.type
_entity.pdbx_description
1 polymer ?
#
loop_
_entity_poly.entity_id
_entity_poly.type
_entity_poly.pdbx_seq_one_letter_code
_entity_poly.pdbx_strand_id
1 'polypeptide(L)'
;MGAHTLGLAKHLGNLPLYLCEAPNATYFNTLGSHMIVYPQDYGPLLAGLALPLFLCCLAWALYRNYVTLRQLLGALLVMVGIAVVVGTLLGIIVFGLLYLFREHALYSNNWYCLGGCAVALSLYLGTAAWLRKSLAPQSFLGAGLILWAVLLVLMQQYVPGGAHAPLLGLVCGSLALMVLATCHTNEKLAPPATLLAALLVLPPLVVIFPLLVAMAYSITLLGMPVLAALLMLLASLAIPQFITAVEGRPFKIFGAVFAFGVLVFLAAFLTNFPSADCPKQNCLSYGMDHDRGKAWWLSTDAELDAYTENFFGPDPVRARIDEFFPGMEEACFKAPAPFDPSGPTRLEVLDDVIEGGRRKLKLFLDSPRDAQRLTLTIEHLQVFEARMLDHVFAGGKDSWTIYLRFFPHEGAEVFLEVEPNRPLLIHLREESYAVPQFPEVPKRPDWMMAEPNRTLDWKRKPRSEHTFSVQTHDLGVYPPASAD
;
A
#
# COMPACT_ATOMS: atom_id res chain seq x y z
N MET A 1 9.16 -24.40 6.02
CA MET A 1 8.67 -23.23 5.24
C MET A 1 9.71 -22.72 4.25
N GLY A 2 10.97 -22.42 4.66
CA GLY A 2 11.99 -21.85 3.76
C GLY A 2 12.25 -22.60 2.45
N ALA A 3 12.39 -23.94 2.48
CA ALA A 3 12.61 -24.72 1.26
C ALA A 3 11.43 -24.68 0.27
N HIS A 4 10.19 -24.66 0.76
CA HIS A 4 9.00 -24.51 -0.08
C HIS A 4 8.91 -23.11 -0.67
N THR A 5 9.19 -22.07 0.13
CA THR A 5 9.20 -20.68 -0.35
C THR A 5 10.29 -20.47 -1.39
N LEU A 6 11.50 -21.01 -1.17
CA LEU A 6 12.61 -20.94 -2.14
C LEU A 6 12.28 -21.73 -3.42
N GLY A 7 11.69 -22.92 -3.28
CA GLY A 7 11.23 -23.72 -4.41
C GLY A 7 10.18 -22.99 -5.24
N LEU A 8 9.19 -22.35 -4.59
CA LEU A 8 8.16 -21.56 -5.26
C LEU A 8 8.77 -20.32 -5.94
N ALA A 9 9.68 -19.61 -5.27
CA ALA A 9 10.34 -18.44 -5.82
C ALA A 9 11.20 -18.79 -7.04
N LYS A 10 11.97 -19.88 -6.99
CA LYS A 10 12.73 -20.38 -8.13
C LYS A 10 11.82 -20.84 -9.26
N HIS A 11 10.75 -21.56 -8.96
CA HIS A 11 9.81 -22.03 -9.97
C HIS A 11 9.11 -20.86 -10.66
N LEU A 12 8.47 -19.97 -9.90
CA LEU A 12 7.74 -18.81 -10.42
C LEU A 12 8.67 -17.78 -11.07
N GLY A 13 9.86 -17.56 -10.51
CA GLY A 13 10.84 -16.60 -11.04
C GLY A 13 11.49 -17.04 -12.35
N ASN A 14 11.57 -18.35 -12.59
CA ASN A 14 12.11 -18.92 -13.83
C ASN A 14 11.03 -19.25 -14.87
N LEU A 15 9.74 -19.07 -14.54
CA LEU A 15 8.67 -19.27 -15.51
C LEU A 15 8.73 -18.14 -16.55
N PRO A 16 8.78 -18.46 -17.84
CA PRO A 16 8.65 -17.44 -18.87
C PRO A 16 7.30 -16.75 -18.76
N LEU A 17 7.31 -15.43 -18.55
CA LEU A 17 6.09 -14.63 -18.32
C LEU A 17 5.09 -14.71 -19.48
N TYR A 18 5.55 -15.05 -20.69
CA TYR A 18 4.70 -15.23 -21.87
C TYR A 18 3.91 -16.55 -21.86
N LEU A 19 4.20 -17.49 -20.94
CA LEU A 19 3.42 -18.72 -20.75
C LEU A 19 2.41 -18.61 -19.59
N CYS A 20 2.29 -17.44 -18.96
CA CYS A 20 1.42 -17.22 -17.81
C CYS A 20 0.03 -16.64 -18.17
N GLU A 21 -0.34 -16.64 -19.46
CA GLU A 21 -1.66 -16.19 -19.89
C GLU A 21 -2.73 -17.25 -19.61
N ALA A 22 -3.68 -16.91 -18.74
CA ALA A 22 -4.88 -17.68 -18.47
C ALA A 22 -6.12 -16.79 -18.68
N PRO A 23 -7.30 -17.36 -18.99
CA PRO A 23 -8.53 -16.58 -19.07
C PRO A 23 -8.81 -15.87 -17.74
N ASN A 24 -9.31 -14.64 -17.83
CA ASN A 24 -9.63 -13.86 -16.65
C ASN A 24 -10.71 -14.59 -15.81
N ALA A 25 -10.48 -14.67 -14.50
CA ALA A 25 -11.41 -15.26 -13.56
C ALA A 25 -11.76 -14.27 -12.46
N THR A 26 -13.02 -14.31 -12.02
CA THR A 26 -13.47 -13.65 -10.80
C THR A 26 -13.45 -14.66 -9.67
N TYR A 27 -12.83 -14.29 -8.56
CA TYR A 27 -12.73 -15.15 -7.38
C TYR A 27 -12.86 -14.36 -6.09
N PHE A 28 -13.47 -14.99 -5.08
CA PHE A 28 -13.59 -14.43 -3.74
C PHE A 28 -13.82 -15.53 -2.70
N ASN A 29 -13.45 -15.24 -1.45
CA ASN A 29 -13.68 -16.15 -0.33
C ASN A 29 -15.08 -15.94 0.25
N THR A 30 -15.71 -17.04 0.64
CA THR A 30 -17.02 -17.03 1.31
C THR A 30 -16.84 -17.12 2.83
N LEU A 31 -16.95 -18.33 3.39
CA LEU A 31 -16.70 -18.61 4.81
C LEU A 31 -15.43 -19.46 4.93
N GLY A 32 -14.49 -19.02 5.77
CA GLY A 32 -13.21 -19.70 5.97
C GLY A 32 -12.34 -19.67 4.71
N SER A 33 -11.77 -20.82 4.34
CA SER A 33 -10.88 -20.99 3.18
C SER A 33 -11.61 -21.36 1.88
N HIS A 34 -12.94 -21.37 1.86
CA HIS A 34 -13.71 -21.72 0.67
C HIS A 34 -13.74 -20.57 -0.34
N MET A 35 -13.14 -20.79 -1.50
CA MET A 35 -13.02 -19.83 -2.60
C MET A 35 -13.94 -20.21 -3.76
N ILE A 36 -14.77 -19.26 -4.19
CA ILE A 36 -15.54 -19.39 -5.44
C ILE A 36 -14.67 -18.86 -6.57
N VAL A 37 -14.62 -19.57 -7.69
CA VAL A 37 -13.91 -19.15 -8.90
C VAL A 37 -14.81 -19.38 -10.11
N TYR A 38 -14.97 -18.37 -10.96
CA TYR A 38 -15.72 -18.48 -12.21
C TYR A 38 -15.15 -17.56 -13.30
N PRO A 39 -15.39 -17.85 -14.60
CA PRO A 39 -14.91 -17.01 -15.70
C PRO A 39 -15.43 -15.58 -15.60
N GLN A 40 -14.55 -14.59 -15.79
CA GLN A 40 -14.92 -13.17 -15.69
C GLN A 40 -16.00 -12.76 -16.70
N ASP A 41 -16.10 -13.47 -17.83
CA ASP A 41 -17.10 -13.27 -18.89
C ASP A 41 -18.55 -13.50 -18.43
N TYR A 42 -18.75 -14.18 -17.29
CA TYR A 42 -20.09 -14.32 -16.71
C TYR A 42 -20.57 -13.03 -16.02
N GLY A 43 -19.67 -12.07 -15.76
CA GLY A 43 -20.00 -10.80 -15.11
C GLY A 43 -21.16 -10.05 -15.78
N PRO A 44 -21.08 -9.72 -17.09
CA PRO A 44 -22.16 -9.04 -17.80
C PRO A 44 -23.49 -9.81 -17.79
N LEU A 45 -23.46 -11.14 -17.91
CA LEU A 45 -24.65 -11.98 -17.84
C LEU A 45 -25.31 -11.89 -16.45
N LEU A 46 -24.51 -12.06 -15.39
CA LEU A 46 -25.01 -12.00 -14.00
C LEU A 46 -25.53 -10.60 -13.66
N ALA A 47 -24.85 -9.54 -14.07
CA ALA A 47 -25.32 -8.17 -13.91
C ALA A 47 -26.61 -7.93 -14.70
N GLY A 48 -26.70 -8.45 -15.93
CA GLY A 48 -27.89 -8.42 -16.78
C GLY A 48 -29.10 -9.15 -16.21
N LEU A 49 -28.91 -10.12 -15.31
CA LEU A 49 -29.98 -10.78 -14.55
C LEU A 49 -30.32 -10.05 -13.24
N ALA A 50 -29.31 -9.55 -12.53
CA ALA A 50 -29.48 -8.89 -11.25
C ALA A 50 -30.20 -7.53 -11.36
N LEU A 51 -29.92 -6.75 -12.42
CA LEU A 51 -30.55 -5.45 -12.64
C LEU A 51 -32.06 -5.56 -12.87
N PRO A 52 -32.57 -6.44 -13.76
CA PRO A 52 -34.01 -6.69 -13.89
C PRO A 52 -34.64 -7.22 -12.60
N LEU A 53 -33.97 -8.14 -11.88
CA LEU A 53 -34.45 -8.64 -10.60
C LEU A 53 -34.66 -7.49 -9.61
N PHE A 54 -33.67 -6.61 -9.47
CA PHE A 54 -33.76 -5.41 -8.65
C PHE A 54 -34.93 -4.53 -9.06
N LEU A 55 -35.07 -4.22 -10.35
CA LEU A 55 -36.15 -3.39 -10.87
C LEU A 55 -37.53 -4.01 -10.59
N CYS A 56 -37.68 -5.32 -10.76
CA CYS A 56 -38.92 -6.04 -10.42
C CYS A 56 -39.23 -5.98 -8.93
N CYS A 57 -38.24 -6.18 -8.05
CA CYS A 57 -38.42 -6.11 -6.59
C CYS A 57 -38.78 -4.69 -6.14
N LEU A 58 -38.14 -3.68 -6.70
CA LEU A 58 -38.43 -2.27 -6.42
C LEU A 58 -39.83 -1.89 -6.93
N ALA A 59 -40.18 -2.27 -8.15
CA ALA A 59 -41.50 -2.04 -8.73
C ALA A 59 -42.60 -2.71 -7.90
N TRP A 60 -42.37 -3.93 -7.41
CA TRP A 60 -43.29 -4.61 -6.51
C TRP A 60 -43.46 -3.88 -5.17
N ALA A 61 -42.37 -3.41 -4.56
CA ALA A 61 -42.43 -2.63 -3.33
C ALA A 61 -43.19 -1.31 -3.50
N LEU A 62 -43.06 -0.65 -4.66
CA LEU A 62 -43.83 0.54 -5.03
C LEU A 62 -45.30 0.21 -5.28
N TYR A 63 -45.59 -0.86 -6.03
CA TYR A 63 -46.95 -1.33 -6.33
C TYR A 63 -47.74 -1.66 -5.05
N ARG A 64 -47.08 -2.27 -4.07
CA ARG A 64 -47.65 -2.60 -2.76
C ARG A 64 -47.78 -1.39 -1.83
N ASN A 65 -47.37 -0.19 -2.25
CA ASN A 65 -47.25 1.01 -1.41
C ASN A 65 -46.40 0.79 -0.15
N TYR A 66 -45.49 -0.20 -0.18
CA TYR A 66 -44.57 -0.46 0.93
C TYR A 66 -43.48 0.62 0.99
N VAL A 67 -43.04 1.08 -0.18
CA VAL A 67 -42.20 2.26 -0.39
C VAL A 67 -42.95 3.22 -1.31
N THR A 68 -42.81 4.52 -1.09
CA THR A 68 -43.34 5.55 -2.00
C THR A 68 -42.19 6.22 -2.75
N LEU A 69 -42.41 6.66 -3.99
CA LEU A 69 -41.37 7.33 -4.80
C LEU A 69 -40.80 8.57 -4.10
N ARG A 70 -41.66 9.34 -3.41
CA ARG A 70 -41.24 10.52 -2.63
C ARG A 70 -40.30 10.13 -1.48
N GLN A 71 -40.62 9.06 -0.73
CA GLN A 71 -39.77 8.61 0.36
C GLN A 71 -38.48 7.97 -0.15
N LEU A 72 -38.52 7.27 -1.28
CA LEU A 72 -37.34 6.69 -1.94
C LEU A 72 -36.34 7.77 -2.35
N LEU A 73 -36.81 8.81 -3.06
CA LEU A 73 -35.97 9.94 -3.46
C LEU A 73 -35.47 10.75 -2.25
N GLY A 74 -36.32 10.95 -1.25
CA GLY A 74 -35.93 11.59 0.01
C GLY A 74 -34.85 10.81 0.76
N ALA A 75 -34.99 9.49 0.86
CA ALA A 75 -33.99 8.62 1.48
C ALA A 75 -32.68 8.61 0.69
N LEU A 76 -32.73 8.57 -0.64
CA LEU A 76 -31.54 8.65 -1.50
C LEU A 76 -30.78 9.97 -1.28
N LEU A 77 -31.49 11.10 -1.28
CA LEU A 77 -30.89 12.40 -1.03
C LEU A 77 -30.25 12.50 0.36
N VAL A 78 -30.95 11.99 1.39
CA VAL A 78 -30.41 11.96 2.75
C VAL A 78 -29.18 11.06 2.83
N MET A 79 -29.20 9.87 2.22
CA MET A 79 -28.09 8.91 2.24
C MET A 79 -26.84 9.48 1.56
N VAL A 80 -27.00 10.08 0.38
CA VAL A 80 -25.89 10.73 -0.32
C VAL A 80 -25.42 11.96 0.46
N GLY A 81 -26.35 12.78 0.97
CA GLY A 81 -26.03 13.97 1.74
C GLY A 81 -25.24 13.67 3.00
N ILE A 82 -25.66 12.69 3.81
CA ILE A 82 -24.94 12.31 5.02
C ILE A 82 -23.58 11.67 4.69
N ALA A 83 -23.49 10.87 3.62
CA ALA A 83 -22.23 10.27 3.19
C ALA A 83 -21.21 11.34 2.76
N VAL A 84 -21.66 12.37 2.02
CA VAL A 84 -20.81 13.51 1.63
C VAL A 84 -20.38 14.31 2.86
N VAL A 85 -21.33 14.71 3.72
CA VAL A 85 -21.01 15.53 4.92
C VAL A 85 -20.04 14.79 5.85
N VAL A 86 -20.33 13.54 6.20
CA VAL A 86 -19.47 12.75 7.08
C VAL A 86 -18.14 12.45 6.38
N GLY A 87 -18.15 12.09 5.09
CA GLY A 87 -16.93 11.85 4.33
C GLY A 87 -16.01 13.07 4.28
N THR A 88 -16.55 14.26 4.05
CA THR A 88 -15.79 15.52 4.07
C THR A 88 -15.21 15.80 5.47
N LEU A 89 -16.02 15.65 6.53
CA LEU A 89 -15.55 15.86 7.90
C LEU A 89 -14.41 14.89 8.28
N LEU A 90 -14.59 13.60 7.96
CA LEU A 90 -13.54 12.60 8.16
C LEU A 90 -12.30 12.92 7.32
N GLY A 91 -12.46 13.41 6.08
CA GLY A 91 -11.35 13.84 5.23
C GLY A 91 -10.56 15.00 5.82
N ILE A 92 -11.25 16.01 6.37
CA ILE A 92 -10.61 17.14 7.08
C ILE A 92 -9.83 16.64 8.30
N ILE A 93 -10.42 15.72 9.07
CA ILE A 93 -9.76 15.11 10.24
C ILE A 93 -8.50 14.34 9.81
N VAL A 94 -8.58 13.51 8.76
CA VAL A 94 -7.44 12.78 8.21
C VAL A 94 -6.34 13.74 7.77
N PHE A 95 -6.69 14.80 7.06
CA PHE A 95 -5.73 15.82 6.66
C PHE A 95 -5.05 16.47 7.87
N GLY A 96 -5.81 16.82 8.91
CA GLY A 96 -5.28 17.35 10.16
C GLY A 96 -4.33 16.39 10.87
N LEU A 97 -4.67 15.10 10.92
CA LEU A 97 -3.81 14.06 11.49
C LEU A 97 -2.50 13.88 10.71
N LEU A 98 -2.56 13.86 9.38
CA LEU A 98 -1.37 13.78 8.54
C LEU A 98 -0.52 15.04 8.60
N TYR A 99 -1.12 16.21 8.79
CA TYR A 99 -0.38 17.43 9.01
C TYR A 99 0.36 17.41 10.36
N LEU A 100 -0.30 16.95 11.42
CA LEU A 100 0.26 16.92 12.77
C LEU A 100 1.28 15.80 12.99
N PHE A 101 0.95 14.57 12.59
CA PHE A 101 1.76 13.38 12.85
C PHE A 101 2.53 12.87 11.62
N ARG A 102 2.24 13.38 10.41
CA ARG A 102 2.84 12.88 9.15
C ARG A 102 2.70 11.35 9.04
N GLU A 103 3.76 10.65 8.67
CA GLU A 103 3.80 9.18 8.56
C GLU A 103 3.57 8.50 9.92
N HIS A 104 3.82 9.19 11.04
CA HIS A 104 3.61 8.67 12.39
C HIS A 104 2.11 8.45 12.71
N ALA A 105 1.18 9.05 11.95
CA ALA A 105 -0.26 8.76 12.07
C ALA A 105 -0.60 7.28 11.79
N LEU A 106 0.28 6.58 11.07
CA LEU A 106 0.05 5.20 10.63
C LEU A 106 0.20 4.17 11.75
N TYR A 107 0.85 4.49 12.89
CA TYR A 107 0.91 3.57 14.04
C TYR A 107 -0.48 3.20 14.54
N SER A 108 -1.36 4.20 14.66
CA SER A 108 -2.74 4.01 15.12
C SER A 108 -3.77 3.88 14.00
N ASN A 109 -3.33 3.55 12.77
CA ASN A 109 -4.14 3.45 11.56
C ASN A 109 -5.49 2.75 11.78
N ASN A 110 -5.45 1.54 12.32
CA ASN A 110 -6.63 0.69 12.46
C ASN A 110 -7.62 1.26 13.46
N TRP A 111 -7.11 1.89 14.53
CA TRP A 111 -7.94 2.48 15.57
C TRP A 111 -8.63 3.76 15.09
N TYR A 112 -7.93 4.60 14.32
CA TYR A 112 -8.56 5.74 13.66
C TYR A 112 -9.65 5.30 12.69
N CYS A 113 -9.38 4.32 11.82
CA CYS A 113 -10.37 3.77 10.91
C CYS A 113 -11.58 3.19 11.66
N LEU A 114 -11.35 2.40 12.72
CA LEU A 114 -12.42 1.83 13.54
C LEU A 114 -13.29 2.92 14.18
N GLY A 115 -12.66 3.91 14.83
CA GLY A 115 -13.36 5.01 15.47
C GLY A 115 -14.15 5.87 14.49
N GLY A 116 -13.51 6.27 13.38
CA GLY A 116 -14.14 7.07 12.33
C GLY A 116 -15.30 6.35 11.64
N CYS A 117 -15.15 5.06 11.33
CA CYS A 117 -16.22 4.25 10.76
C CYS A 117 -17.37 4.00 11.74
N ALA A 118 -17.09 3.80 13.04
CA ALA A 118 -18.12 3.67 14.06
C ALA A 118 -18.94 4.96 14.22
N VAL A 119 -18.27 6.12 14.21
CA VAL A 119 -18.92 7.44 14.21
C VAL A 119 -19.78 7.61 12.96
N ALA A 120 -19.24 7.32 11.77
CA ALA A 120 -19.98 7.44 10.52
C ALA A 120 -21.22 6.54 10.48
N LEU A 121 -21.07 5.27 10.86
CA LEU A 121 -22.18 4.32 10.92
C LEU A 121 -23.24 4.75 11.93
N SER A 122 -22.83 5.29 13.09
CA SER A 122 -23.76 5.80 14.09
C SER A 122 -24.54 7.01 13.60
N LEU A 123 -23.88 7.99 12.98
CA LEU A 123 -24.55 9.15 12.40
C LEU A 123 -25.51 8.73 11.27
N TYR A 124 -25.09 7.78 10.45
CA TYR A 124 -25.91 7.23 9.37
C TYR A 124 -27.18 6.55 9.90
N LEU A 125 -27.05 5.60 10.82
CA LEU A 125 -28.21 4.89 11.41
C LEU A 125 -29.04 5.81 12.30
N GLY A 126 -28.41 6.77 12.99
CA GLY A 126 -29.06 7.80 13.79
C GLY A 126 -29.92 8.73 12.95
N THR A 127 -29.45 9.17 11.77
CA THR A 127 -30.26 9.97 10.84
C THR A 127 -31.44 9.17 10.28
N ALA A 128 -31.24 7.91 9.90
CA ALA A 128 -32.32 7.03 9.45
C ALA A 128 -33.36 6.81 10.57
N ALA A 129 -32.93 6.63 11.82
CA ALA A 129 -33.83 6.48 12.96
C ALA A 129 -34.53 7.80 13.34
N TRP A 130 -33.88 8.95 13.18
CA TRP A 130 -34.48 10.26 13.40
C TRP A 130 -35.58 10.56 12.37
N LEU A 131 -35.31 10.25 11.11
CA LEU A 131 -36.23 10.50 10.00
C LEU A 131 -37.28 9.39 9.82
N ARG A 132 -37.29 8.33 10.64
CA ARG A 132 -38.18 7.17 10.51
C ARG A 132 -39.68 7.50 10.41
N LYS A 133 -40.10 8.65 10.95
CA LYS A 133 -41.49 9.14 10.88
C LYS A 133 -41.84 9.79 9.54
N SER A 134 -40.86 10.42 8.88
CA SER A 134 -41.03 11.14 7.61
C SER A 134 -40.62 10.29 6.41
N LEU A 135 -39.59 9.46 6.59
CA LEU A 135 -39.03 8.54 5.61
C LEU A 135 -39.04 7.15 6.22
N ALA A 136 -39.81 6.24 5.63
CA ALA A 136 -39.91 4.89 6.16
C ALA A 136 -38.55 4.15 6.05
N PRO A 137 -38.12 3.36 7.05
CA PRO A 137 -36.85 2.62 7.03
C PRO A 137 -36.59 1.81 5.75
N GLN A 138 -37.63 1.19 5.20
CA GLN A 138 -37.55 0.43 3.94
C GLN A 138 -37.21 1.29 2.71
N SER A 139 -37.47 2.60 2.76
CA SER A 139 -37.08 3.52 1.70
C SER A 139 -35.56 3.69 1.63
N PHE A 140 -34.86 3.58 2.77
CA PHE A 140 -33.39 3.59 2.81
C PHE A 140 -32.80 2.30 2.23
N LEU A 141 -33.43 1.14 2.45
CA LEU A 141 -33.04 -0.10 1.78
C LEU A 141 -33.18 0.04 0.26
N GLY A 142 -34.35 0.49 -0.22
CA GLY A 142 -34.58 0.72 -1.65
C GLY A 142 -33.61 1.74 -2.26
N ALA A 143 -33.36 2.85 -1.58
CA ALA A 143 -32.40 3.87 -2.02
C ALA A 143 -30.96 3.34 -2.05
N GLY A 144 -30.58 2.55 -1.04
CA GLY A 144 -29.30 1.85 -1.02
C GLY A 144 -29.14 0.89 -2.20
N LEU A 145 -30.20 0.14 -2.57
CA LEU A 145 -30.17 -0.74 -3.74
C LEU A 145 -29.96 0.01 -5.06
N ILE A 146 -30.48 1.24 -5.20
CA ILE A 146 -30.16 2.09 -6.35
C ILE A 146 -28.65 2.37 -6.40
N LEU A 147 -28.04 2.72 -5.27
CA LEU A 147 -26.60 2.95 -5.20
C LEU A 147 -25.78 1.68 -5.46
N TRP A 148 -26.23 0.52 -4.96
CA TRP A 148 -25.64 -0.78 -5.27
C TRP A 148 -25.73 -1.13 -6.76
N ALA A 149 -26.85 -0.81 -7.42
CA ALA A 149 -27.01 -1.01 -8.86
C ALA A 149 -26.06 -0.12 -9.67
N VAL A 150 -25.91 1.15 -9.29
CA VAL A 150 -24.93 2.07 -9.90
C VAL A 150 -23.51 1.54 -9.69
N LEU A 151 -23.18 1.11 -8.47
CA LEU A 151 -21.86 0.55 -8.16
C LEU A 151 -21.58 -0.73 -8.96
N LEU A 152 -22.58 -1.61 -9.14
CA LEU A 152 -22.46 -2.81 -9.97
C LEU A 152 -22.09 -2.45 -11.41
N VAL A 153 -22.81 -1.50 -12.02
CA VAL A 153 -22.55 -1.07 -13.41
C VAL A 153 -21.15 -0.46 -13.54
N LEU A 154 -20.75 0.42 -12.61
CA LEU A 154 -19.43 1.04 -12.62
C LEU A 154 -18.31 0.00 -12.44
N MET A 155 -18.45 -0.91 -11.48
CA MET A 155 -17.43 -1.95 -11.26
C MET A 155 -17.38 -2.94 -12.42
N GLN A 156 -18.51 -3.31 -13.04
CA GLN A 156 -18.51 -4.18 -14.21
C GLN A 156 -17.73 -3.58 -15.38
N GLN A 157 -17.74 -2.24 -15.53
CA GLN A 157 -17.03 -1.53 -16.58
C GLN A 157 -15.54 -1.30 -16.28
N TYR A 158 -15.22 -0.86 -15.06
CA TYR A 158 -13.87 -0.41 -14.72
C TYR A 158 -13.05 -1.44 -13.93
N VAL A 159 -13.70 -2.30 -13.14
CA VAL A 159 -13.06 -3.26 -12.22
C VAL A 159 -13.86 -4.59 -12.20
N PRO A 160 -13.98 -5.32 -13.33
CA PRO A 160 -14.89 -6.45 -13.46
C PRO A 160 -14.60 -7.59 -12.46
N GLY A 161 -13.35 -7.74 -12.01
CA GLY A 161 -12.98 -8.70 -10.96
C GLY A 161 -13.63 -8.41 -9.59
N GLY A 162 -13.97 -7.14 -9.31
CA GLY A 162 -14.61 -6.72 -8.06
C GLY A 162 -16.14 -6.68 -8.12
N ALA A 163 -16.75 -6.83 -9.29
CA ALA A 163 -18.19 -6.68 -9.50
C ALA A 163 -19.06 -7.70 -8.73
N HIS A 164 -18.45 -8.81 -8.27
CA HIS A 164 -19.12 -9.81 -7.43
C HIS A 164 -19.65 -9.23 -6.10
N ALA A 165 -18.97 -8.24 -5.51
CA ALA A 165 -19.38 -7.62 -4.25
C ALA A 165 -20.70 -6.84 -4.40
N PRO A 166 -20.83 -5.88 -5.34
CA PRO A 166 -22.10 -5.19 -5.56
C PRO A 166 -23.18 -6.09 -6.16
N LEU A 167 -22.82 -7.12 -6.94
CA LEU A 167 -23.76 -8.13 -7.42
C LEU A 167 -24.45 -8.84 -6.24
N LEU A 168 -23.66 -9.34 -5.29
CA LEU A 168 -24.18 -10.04 -4.11
C LEU A 168 -25.06 -9.12 -3.26
N GLY A 169 -24.59 -7.90 -2.98
CA GLY A 169 -25.37 -6.90 -2.24
C GLY A 169 -26.72 -6.58 -2.90
N LEU A 170 -26.71 -6.38 -4.23
CA LEU A 170 -27.90 -6.05 -5.00
C LEU A 170 -28.91 -7.20 -5.02
N VAL A 171 -28.49 -8.43 -5.29
CA VAL A 171 -29.39 -9.60 -5.35
C VAL A 171 -29.98 -9.89 -3.98
N CYS A 172 -29.15 -10.03 -2.95
CA CYS A 172 -29.58 -10.34 -1.59
C CYS A 172 -30.50 -9.25 -1.02
N GLY A 173 -30.14 -7.99 -1.19
CA GLY A 173 -30.96 -6.88 -0.70
C GLY A 173 -32.27 -6.71 -1.49
N SER A 174 -32.28 -6.99 -2.79
CA SER A 174 -33.52 -6.98 -3.59
C SER A 174 -34.49 -8.06 -3.14
N LEU A 175 -34.00 -9.28 -2.88
CA LEU A 175 -34.82 -10.36 -2.31
C LEU A 175 -35.32 -10.02 -0.91
N ALA A 176 -34.48 -9.41 -0.06
CA ALA A 176 -34.89 -8.94 1.26
C ALA A 176 -36.02 -7.88 1.15
N LEU A 177 -35.88 -6.90 0.24
CA LEU A 177 -36.93 -5.91 -0.03
C LEU A 177 -38.24 -6.56 -0.49
N MET A 178 -38.15 -7.55 -1.38
CA MET A 178 -39.31 -8.30 -1.87
C MET A 178 -40.04 -9.02 -0.72
N VAL A 179 -39.31 -9.76 0.12
CA VAL A 179 -39.86 -10.45 1.31
C VAL A 179 -40.55 -9.47 2.25
N LEU A 180 -39.91 -8.33 2.51
CA LEU A 180 -40.49 -7.31 3.39
C LEU A 180 -41.76 -6.69 2.79
N ALA A 181 -41.78 -6.44 1.48
CA ALA A 181 -42.93 -5.88 0.78
C ALA A 181 -44.13 -6.86 0.66
N THR A 182 -43.87 -8.16 0.52
CA THR A 182 -44.92 -9.18 0.43
C THR A 182 -45.55 -9.47 1.80
N CYS A 183 -44.74 -9.54 2.85
CA CYS A 183 -45.19 -9.90 4.19
C CYS A 183 -45.62 -8.72 5.06
N HIS A 184 -45.67 -7.50 4.52
CA HIS A 184 -46.14 -6.33 5.26
C HIS A 184 -47.67 -6.36 5.45
N THR A 185 -48.11 -6.48 6.71
CA THR A 185 -49.51 -6.28 7.13
C THR A 185 -49.63 -5.02 7.97
N ASN A 186 -50.78 -4.34 7.84
CA ASN A 186 -51.01 -2.88 7.92
C ASN A 186 -50.38 -2.02 9.03
N GLU A 187 -49.67 -2.53 10.04
CA GLU A 187 -48.98 -1.65 11.01
C GLU A 187 -47.65 -2.20 11.58
N LYS A 188 -47.31 -3.48 11.39
CA LYS A 188 -46.04 -4.05 11.92
C LYS A 188 -45.46 -5.07 10.96
N LEU A 189 -44.13 -5.04 10.80
CA LEU A 189 -43.43 -6.11 10.12
C LEU A 189 -43.63 -7.41 10.89
N ALA A 190 -44.01 -8.48 10.19
CA ALA A 190 -44.08 -9.81 10.78
C ALA A 190 -42.66 -10.24 11.22
N PRO A 191 -42.47 -10.67 12.49
CA PRO A 191 -41.18 -11.19 12.97
C PRO A 191 -40.50 -12.23 12.07
N PRO A 192 -41.21 -13.20 11.45
CA PRO A 192 -40.56 -14.15 10.54
C PRO A 192 -40.04 -13.50 9.26
N ALA A 193 -40.72 -12.46 8.74
CA ALA A 193 -40.29 -11.77 7.54
C ALA A 193 -39.03 -10.92 7.79
N THR A 194 -38.94 -10.27 8.96
CA THR A 194 -37.72 -9.55 9.37
C THR A 194 -36.54 -10.48 9.54
N LEU A 195 -36.76 -11.68 10.11
CA LEU A 195 -35.70 -12.67 10.28
C LEU A 195 -35.23 -13.21 8.92
N LEU A 196 -36.16 -13.54 8.02
CA LEU A 196 -35.81 -13.99 6.66
C LEU A 196 -35.05 -12.90 5.89
N ALA A 197 -35.49 -11.64 5.97
CA ALA A 197 -34.79 -10.53 5.35
C ALA A 197 -33.38 -10.31 5.95
N ALA A 198 -33.20 -10.51 7.27
CA ALA A 198 -31.88 -10.47 7.90
C ALA A 198 -30.97 -11.60 7.40
N LEU A 199 -31.50 -12.82 7.28
CA LEU A 199 -30.77 -13.97 6.75
C LEU A 199 -30.36 -13.78 5.30
N LEU A 200 -31.21 -13.17 4.47
CA LEU A 200 -30.90 -12.87 3.07
C LEU A 200 -29.78 -11.84 2.91
N VAL A 201 -29.66 -10.88 3.84
CA VAL A 201 -28.61 -9.85 3.82
C VAL A 201 -27.33 -10.32 4.51
N LEU A 202 -27.35 -11.43 5.23
CA LEU A 202 -26.16 -11.95 5.90
C LEU A 202 -24.99 -12.28 4.94
N PRO A 203 -25.20 -12.94 3.77
CA PRO A 203 -24.11 -13.23 2.83
C PRO A 203 -23.28 -12.01 2.39
N PRO A 204 -23.87 -10.89 1.89
CA PRO A 204 -23.06 -9.72 1.54
C PRO A 204 -22.37 -9.11 2.76
N LEU A 205 -22.94 -9.16 3.96
CA LEU A 205 -22.22 -8.71 5.17
C LEU A 205 -20.97 -9.56 5.44
N VAL A 206 -21.10 -10.88 5.37
CA VAL A 206 -20.00 -11.82 5.65
C VAL A 206 -18.89 -11.74 4.59
N VAL A 207 -19.23 -11.56 3.31
CA VAL A 207 -18.26 -11.49 2.22
C VAL A 207 -17.60 -10.12 2.12
N ILE A 208 -18.37 -9.03 2.26
CA ILE A 208 -17.89 -7.67 1.98
C ILE A 208 -17.20 -7.06 3.21
N PHE A 209 -17.64 -7.36 4.43
CA PHE A 209 -17.04 -6.76 5.64
C PHE A 209 -15.55 -7.07 5.81
N PRO A 210 -15.06 -8.31 5.64
CA PRO A 210 -13.61 -8.59 5.66
C PRO A 210 -12.85 -7.86 4.56
N LEU A 211 -13.48 -7.62 3.41
CA LEU A 211 -12.89 -6.85 2.32
C LEU A 211 -12.71 -5.37 2.73
N LEU A 212 -13.68 -4.78 3.43
CA LEU A 212 -13.57 -3.44 4.00
C LEU A 212 -12.42 -3.37 5.03
N VAL A 213 -12.29 -4.39 5.88
CA VAL A 213 -11.16 -4.49 6.83
C VAL A 213 -9.82 -4.57 6.08
N ALA A 214 -9.71 -5.41 5.06
CA ALA A 214 -8.51 -5.50 4.22
C ALA A 214 -8.18 -4.16 3.54
N MET A 215 -9.20 -3.43 3.05
CA MET A 215 -9.02 -2.09 2.48
C MET A 215 -8.50 -1.09 3.52
N ALA A 216 -8.92 -1.18 4.78
CA ALA A 216 -8.42 -0.34 5.87
C ALA A 216 -6.92 -0.53 6.12
N TYR A 217 -6.41 -1.76 5.94
CA TYR A 217 -4.97 -2.05 5.99
C TYR A 217 -4.22 -1.53 4.76
N SER A 218 -4.79 -1.69 3.56
CA SER A 218 -4.11 -1.37 2.29
C SER A 218 -4.08 0.13 1.98
N ILE A 219 -5.20 0.84 2.15
CA ILE A 219 -5.32 2.27 1.81
C ILE A 219 -4.94 3.16 3.00
N THR A 220 -4.77 2.55 4.18
CA THR A 220 -4.46 3.24 5.44
C THR A 220 -5.51 4.29 5.82
N LEU A 221 -5.18 5.17 6.77
CA LEU A 221 -6.01 6.24 7.30
C LEU A 221 -6.52 7.16 6.18
N LEU A 222 -5.77 7.31 5.09
CA LEU A 222 -6.17 8.08 3.92
C LEU A 222 -7.49 7.58 3.32
N GLY A 223 -7.75 6.27 3.39
CA GLY A 223 -8.96 5.64 2.87
C GLY A 223 -10.17 5.74 3.77
N MET A 224 -10.04 6.28 4.99
CA MET A 224 -11.10 6.26 6.01
C MET A 224 -12.45 6.87 5.54
N PRO A 225 -12.49 8.01 4.81
CA PRO A 225 -13.75 8.54 4.29
C PRO A 225 -14.45 7.59 3.31
N VAL A 226 -13.69 6.96 2.42
CA VAL A 226 -14.22 6.00 1.44
C VAL A 226 -14.70 4.72 2.15
N LEU A 227 -13.92 4.23 3.12
CA LEU A 227 -14.27 3.09 3.94
C LEU A 227 -15.59 3.32 4.70
N ALA A 228 -15.74 4.50 5.31
CA ALA A 228 -16.97 4.90 5.98
C ALA A 228 -18.16 4.93 5.01
N ALA A 229 -17.98 5.47 3.80
CA ALA A 229 -19.04 5.51 2.79
C ALA A 229 -19.49 4.11 2.33
N LEU A 230 -18.53 3.21 2.10
CA LEU A 230 -18.81 1.82 1.75
C LEU A 230 -19.47 1.05 2.90
N LEU A 231 -19.06 1.31 4.15
CA LEU A 231 -19.70 0.73 5.33
C LEU A 231 -21.14 1.22 5.50
N MET A 232 -21.43 2.51 5.26
CA MET A 232 -22.79 3.05 5.26
C MET A 232 -23.64 2.41 4.16
N LEU A 233 -23.09 2.24 2.96
CA LEU A 233 -23.76 1.55 1.85
C LEU A 233 -24.00 0.06 2.16
N LEU A 234 -23.08 -0.60 2.84
CA LEU A 234 -23.28 -1.97 3.33
C LEU A 234 -24.37 -2.04 4.40
N ALA A 235 -24.37 -1.11 5.34
CA ALA A 235 -25.38 -1.01 6.39
C ALA A 235 -26.77 -0.70 5.83
N SER A 236 -26.88 -0.05 4.66
CA SER A 236 -28.16 0.25 4.03
C SER A 236 -28.99 -0.99 3.72
N LEU A 237 -28.34 -2.13 3.48
CA LEU A 237 -29.01 -3.41 3.23
C LEU A 237 -29.81 -3.91 4.45
N ALA A 238 -29.45 -3.48 5.66
CA ALA A 238 -30.01 -3.96 6.92
C ALA A 238 -30.70 -2.86 7.76
N ILE A 239 -30.92 -1.66 7.21
CA ILE A 239 -31.55 -0.54 7.95
C ILE A 239 -32.92 -0.91 8.56
N PRO A 240 -33.87 -1.50 7.83
CA PRO A 240 -35.16 -1.90 8.41
C PRO A 240 -34.99 -2.78 9.65
N GLN A 241 -34.04 -3.71 9.60
CA GLN A 241 -33.71 -4.66 10.66
C GLN A 241 -33.06 -3.94 11.85
N PHE A 242 -32.10 -3.04 11.61
CA PHE A 242 -31.46 -2.25 12.67
C PHE A 242 -32.45 -1.33 13.39
N ILE A 243 -33.32 -0.64 12.66
CA ILE A 243 -34.30 0.26 13.29
C ILE A 243 -35.35 -0.52 14.09
N THR A 244 -35.78 -1.67 13.59
CA THR A 244 -36.72 -2.57 14.29
C THR A 244 -36.08 -3.17 15.55
N ALA A 245 -34.81 -3.59 15.48
CA ALA A 245 -34.10 -4.15 16.63
C ALA A 245 -33.95 -3.16 17.79
N VAL A 246 -34.02 -1.85 17.51
CA VAL A 246 -33.77 -0.78 18.49
C VAL A 246 -35.03 0.06 18.77
N GLU A 247 -36.21 -0.43 18.39
CA GLU A 247 -37.46 0.34 18.25
C GLU A 247 -37.78 1.30 19.44
N GLY A 248 -37.42 0.92 20.67
CA GLY A 248 -37.65 1.70 21.89
C GLY A 248 -36.56 2.71 22.29
N ARG A 249 -35.31 2.60 21.82
CA ARG A 249 -34.18 3.43 22.31
C ARG A 249 -33.09 3.73 21.24
N PRO A 250 -33.44 4.12 20.00
CA PRO A 250 -32.47 4.27 18.90
C PRO A 250 -31.33 5.22 19.23
N PHE A 251 -31.65 6.41 19.76
CA PHE A 251 -30.64 7.41 20.10
C PHE A 251 -29.72 7.00 21.26
N LYS A 252 -30.17 6.13 22.17
CA LYS A 252 -29.30 5.62 23.24
C LYS A 252 -28.29 4.63 22.68
N ILE A 253 -28.71 3.70 21.82
CA ILE A 253 -27.81 2.70 21.24
C ILE A 253 -26.86 3.35 20.24
N PHE A 254 -27.37 4.12 19.28
CA PHE A 254 -26.50 4.82 18.32
C PHE A 254 -25.64 5.87 19.02
N GLY A 255 -26.17 6.58 20.03
CA GLY A 255 -25.37 7.45 20.89
C GLY A 255 -24.23 6.71 21.60
N ALA A 256 -24.45 5.48 22.07
CA ALA A 256 -23.39 4.65 22.64
C ALA A 256 -22.35 4.22 21.61
N VAL A 257 -22.75 3.83 20.39
CA VAL A 257 -21.83 3.52 19.29
C VAL A 257 -21.02 4.74 18.86
N PHE A 258 -21.65 5.93 18.86
CA PHE A 258 -20.98 7.19 18.58
C PHE A 258 -19.94 7.49 19.66
N ALA A 259 -20.32 7.41 20.93
CA ALA A 259 -19.42 7.64 22.06
C ALA A 259 -18.25 6.64 22.03
N PHE A 260 -18.52 5.36 21.75
CA PHE A 260 -17.48 4.36 21.56
C PHE A 260 -16.52 4.74 20.43
N GLY A 261 -17.04 5.11 19.26
CA GLY A 261 -16.21 5.54 18.13
C GLY A 261 -15.33 6.74 18.46
N VAL A 262 -15.89 7.76 19.13
CA VAL A 262 -15.15 8.95 19.59
C VAL A 262 -14.08 8.57 20.62
N LEU A 263 -14.40 7.70 21.59
CA LEU A 263 -13.44 7.27 22.63
C LEU A 263 -12.29 6.47 22.02
N VAL A 264 -12.55 5.54 21.10
CA VAL A 264 -11.52 4.79 20.38
C VAL A 264 -10.64 5.75 19.57
N PHE A 265 -11.25 6.70 18.87
CA PHE A 265 -10.51 7.68 18.08
C PHE A 265 -9.64 8.60 18.95
N LEU A 266 -10.17 9.05 20.09
CA LEU A 266 -9.42 9.89 21.02
C LEU A 266 -8.30 9.11 21.71
N ALA A 267 -8.54 7.85 22.09
CA ALA A 267 -7.51 6.98 22.62
C ALA A 267 -6.39 6.80 21.60
N ALA A 268 -6.72 6.49 20.34
CA ALA A 268 -5.77 6.41 19.24
C ALA A 268 -4.95 7.69 19.11
N PHE A 269 -5.61 8.86 19.12
CA PHE A 269 -4.95 10.15 19.06
C PHE A 269 -3.95 10.38 20.20
N LEU A 270 -4.35 10.08 21.44
CA LEU A 270 -3.52 10.30 22.62
C LEU A 270 -2.37 9.29 22.74
N THR A 271 -2.53 8.06 22.24
CA THR A 271 -1.48 7.04 22.25
C THR A 271 -0.52 7.13 21.06
N ASN A 272 -0.85 7.94 20.05
CA ASN A 272 -0.03 8.09 18.84
C ASN A 272 1.13 9.10 19.01
N PHE A 273 1.37 9.60 20.22
CA PHE A 273 2.55 10.40 20.51
C PHE A 273 3.78 9.51 20.74
N PRO A 274 5.00 10.03 20.49
CA PRO A 274 6.24 9.27 20.66
C PRO A 274 6.34 8.58 22.02
N SER A 275 6.54 7.26 21.99
CA SER A 275 6.71 6.40 23.16
C SER A 275 7.46 5.13 22.75
N ALA A 276 7.81 4.26 23.70
CA ALA A 276 8.46 2.98 23.38
C ALA A 276 7.59 2.08 22.47
N ASP A 277 6.25 2.16 22.59
CA ASP A 277 5.31 1.40 21.76
C ASP A 277 5.01 2.07 20.41
N CYS A 278 5.16 3.40 20.33
CA CYS A 278 5.03 4.20 19.13
C CYS A 278 6.30 5.04 18.93
N PRO A 279 7.43 4.41 18.55
CA PRO A 279 8.70 5.11 18.48
C PRO A 279 8.73 6.15 17.35
N LYS A 280 9.29 7.32 17.64
CA LYS A 280 9.52 8.37 16.65
C LYS A 280 10.54 7.88 15.62
N GLN A 281 10.20 8.01 14.34
CA GLN A 281 11.06 7.60 13.24
C GLN A 281 12.03 8.72 12.87
N ASN A 282 13.30 8.38 12.64
CA ASN A 282 14.30 9.29 12.09
C ASN A 282 15.15 8.63 11.00
N CYS A 283 15.69 9.47 10.11
CA CYS A 283 16.63 9.07 9.09
C CYS A 283 18.05 9.42 9.54
N LEU A 284 18.89 8.39 9.65
CA LEU A 284 20.33 8.52 9.83
C LEU A 284 21.00 7.54 8.87
N SER A 285 21.42 8.04 7.71
CA SER A 285 22.15 7.27 6.72
C SER A 285 23.64 7.61 6.77
N TYR A 286 24.43 6.73 6.19
CA TYR A 286 25.87 6.87 6.13
C TYR A 286 26.33 6.83 4.66
N GLY A 287 27.24 7.71 4.27
CA GLY A 287 27.80 7.77 2.92
C GLY A 287 29.32 7.69 2.95
N MET A 288 29.93 6.87 2.10
CA MET A 288 31.38 6.79 1.93
C MET A 288 31.80 6.93 0.47
N ASP A 289 32.77 7.81 0.23
CA ASP A 289 33.45 7.98 -1.04
C ASP A 289 34.87 7.43 -0.88
N HIS A 290 35.12 6.24 -1.43
CA HIS A 290 36.43 5.59 -1.34
C HIS A 290 37.47 6.28 -2.22
N ASP A 291 37.06 6.91 -3.31
CA ASP A 291 37.97 7.63 -4.23
C ASP A 291 38.58 8.85 -3.52
N ARG A 292 37.80 9.51 -2.64
CA ARG A 292 38.25 10.66 -1.84
C ARG A 292 38.70 10.31 -0.43
N GLY A 293 38.48 9.07 0.02
CA GLY A 293 38.75 8.65 1.40
C GLY A 293 37.94 9.44 2.43
N LYS A 294 36.69 9.80 2.12
CA LYS A 294 35.81 10.61 2.99
C LYS A 294 34.50 9.91 3.27
N ALA A 295 33.94 10.18 4.45
CA ALA A 295 32.66 9.64 4.87
C ALA A 295 31.80 10.71 5.56
N TRP A 296 30.48 10.53 5.51
CA TRP A 296 29.50 11.47 6.04
C TRP A 296 28.29 10.78 6.68
N TRP A 297 27.79 11.41 7.74
CA TRP A 297 26.43 11.23 8.24
C TRP A 297 25.48 12.04 7.37
N LEU A 298 24.37 11.42 6.98
CA LEU A 298 23.36 11.98 6.08
C LEU A 298 21.97 11.86 6.70
N SER A 299 21.16 12.91 6.63
CA SER A 299 19.76 12.85 7.03
C SER A 299 18.89 13.75 6.16
N THR A 300 17.76 13.21 5.69
CA THR A 300 16.74 13.99 4.98
C THR A 300 15.64 14.51 5.90
N ASP A 301 15.78 14.35 7.22
CA ASP A 301 14.82 14.88 8.18
C ASP A 301 14.62 16.38 8.02
N ALA A 302 13.37 16.83 8.19
CA ALA A 302 13.04 18.25 8.11
C ALA A 302 13.72 19.01 9.26
N GLU A 303 13.77 18.38 10.43
CA GLU A 303 14.40 18.88 11.65
C GLU A 303 15.18 17.73 12.28
N LEU A 304 16.33 18.05 12.89
CA LEU A 304 17.07 17.10 13.69
C LEU A 304 16.35 16.87 15.03
N ASP A 305 16.53 15.70 15.61
CA ASP A 305 15.96 15.34 16.90
C ASP A 305 17.06 15.02 17.92
N ALA A 306 16.66 14.77 19.17
CA ALA A 306 17.58 14.51 20.27
C ALA A 306 18.58 13.36 20.02
N TYR A 307 18.30 12.46 19.05
CA TYR A 307 19.24 11.43 18.65
C TYR A 307 20.13 11.90 17.50
N THR A 308 19.55 12.44 16.43
CA THR A 308 20.31 12.85 15.23
C THR A 308 21.20 14.07 15.47
N GLU A 309 20.86 14.95 16.40
CA GLU A 309 21.72 16.10 16.79
C GLU A 309 23.13 15.68 17.23
N ASN A 310 23.30 14.47 17.79
CA ASN A 310 24.62 13.95 18.18
C ASN A 310 25.58 13.76 16.99
N PHE A 311 25.08 13.72 15.76
CA PHE A 311 25.86 13.46 14.56
C PHE A 311 26.16 14.71 13.73
N PHE A 312 25.28 15.72 13.79
CA PHE A 312 25.39 16.92 12.95
C PHE A 312 25.90 18.16 13.71
N GLY A 313 25.99 18.08 15.04
CA GLY A 313 26.51 19.17 15.87
C GLY A 313 25.56 20.37 15.96
N PRO A 314 26.01 21.47 16.59
CA PRO A 314 25.14 22.61 16.94
C PRO A 314 24.80 23.54 15.76
N ASP A 315 25.56 23.51 14.66
CA ASP A 315 25.32 24.31 13.45
C ASP A 315 25.24 23.39 12.20
N PRO A 316 24.12 22.66 12.04
CA PRO A 316 23.99 21.63 11.03
C PRO A 316 23.87 22.24 9.63
N VAL A 317 24.76 21.82 8.73
CA VAL A 317 24.76 22.28 7.34
C VAL A 317 23.94 21.34 6.46
N ARG A 318 23.13 21.92 5.57
CA ARG A 318 22.48 21.19 4.48
C ARG A 318 23.29 21.31 3.20
N ALA A 319 23.56 20.18 2.56
CA ALA A 319 24.31 20.11 1.31
C ALA A 319 23.69 19.11 0.34
N ARG A 320 23.96 19.31 -0.95
CA ARG A 320 23.69 18.30 -1.96
C ARG A 320 24.66 17.13 -1.80
N ILE A 321 24.21 15.97 -2.22
CA ILE A 321 24.92 14.68 -2.14
C ILE A 321 24.99 14.02 -3.51
N ASP A 322 25.38 14.83 -4.52
CA ASP A 322 25.45 14.41 -5.91
C ASP A 322 26.38 13.20 -6.12
N GLU A 323 27.36 12.99 -5.22
CA GLU A 323 28.23 11.81 -5.21
C GLU A 323 27.44 10.50 -5.00
N PHE A 324 26.39 10.51 -4.19
CA PHE A 324 25.57 9.33 -3.89
C PHE A 324 24.28 9.30 -4.71
N PHE A 325 23.72 10.47 -5.04
CA PHE A 325 22.46 10.62 -5.75
C PHE A 325 22.54 11.73 -6.80
N PRO A 326 23.16 11.47 -7.96
CA PRO A 326 23.24 12.42 -9.05
C PRO A 326 21.83 12.76 -9.53
N GLY A 327 21.55 14.06 -9.66
CA GLY A 327 20.23 14.57 -10.06
C GLY A 327 19.27 14.82 -8.90
N MET A 328 19.66 14.54 -7.64
CA MET A 328 18.89 14.97 -6.49
C MET A 328 19.04 16.49 -6.28
N GLU A 329 17.94 17.24 -6.43
CA GLU A 329 17.97 18.70 -6.27
C GLU A 329 17.94 19.15 -4.81
N GLU A 330 17.33 18.35 -3.94
CA GLU A 330 17.12 18.68 -2.53
C GLU A 330 18.40 18.52 -1.70
N ALA A 331 18.66 19.48 -0.82
CA ALA A 331 19.78 19.40 0.12
C ALA A 331 19.36 18.66 1.40
N CYS A 332 20.25 17.79 1.88
CA CYS A 332 20.06 17.03 3.12
C CYS A 332 21.09 17.45 4.17
N PHE A 333 20.84 17.16 5.44
CA PHE A 333 21.84 17.36 6.49
C PHE A 333 23.05 16.48 6.21
N LYS A 334 24.24 17.07 6.28
CA LYS A 334 25.50 16.40 5.98
C LYS A 334 26.57 16.80 6.99
N ALA A 335 27.15 15.82 7.68
CA ALA A 335 28.25 16.03 8.61
C ALA A 335 29.36 14.98 8.39
N PRO A 336 30.63 15.29 8.67
CA PRO A 336 31.71 14.29 8.60
C PRO A 336 31.43 13.07 9.49
N ALA A 337 31.79 11.88 9.02
CA ALA A 337 31.68 10.63 9.80
C ALA A 337 33.03 9.89 9.84
N PRO A 338 33.26 9.02 10.84
CA PRO A 338 34.38 8.09 10.84
C PRO A 338 34.36 7.22 9.59
N PHE A 339 35.54 6.92 9.03
CA PHE A 339 35.63 6.06 7.86
C PHE A 339 35.52 4.58 8.27
N ASP A 340 34.61 3.85 7.64
CA ASP A 340 34.38 2.42 7.89
C ASP A 340 35.64 1.58 7.54
N PRO A 341 36.16 0.76 8.47
CA PRO A 341 37.32 -0.08 8.23
C PRO A 341 37.07 -1.28 7.30
N SER A 342 35.82 -1.56 6.89
CA SER A 342 35.47 -2.69 6.01
C SER A 342 36.14 -2.65 4.62
N GLY A 343 36.63 -1.47 4.20
CA GLY A 343 37.36 -1.29 2.94
C GLY A 343 36.45 -1.18 1.70
N PRO A 344 36.99 -0.91 0.51
CA PRO A 344 36.20 -0.79 -0.72
C PRO A 344 35.58 -2.13 -1.18
N THR A 345 34.56 -2.07 -2.04
CA THR A 345 34.04 -3.25 -2.76
C THR A 345 35.16 -3.89 -3.55
N ARG A 346 35.33 -5.20 -3.38
CA ARG A 346 36.39 -5.94 -4.06
C ARG A 346 35.94 -6.26 -5.47
N LEU A 347 36.79 -5.93 -6.43
CA LEU A 347 36.65 -6.31 -7.84
C LEU A 347 37.95 -6.98 -8.26
N GLU A 348 37.97 -8.31 -8.21
CA GLU A 348 39.15 -9.11 -8.54
C GLU A 348 39.10 -9.51 -10.02
N VAL A 349 40.20 -9.32 -10.74
CA VAL A 349 40.33 -9.77 -12.14
C VAL A 349 40.78 -11.23 -12.14
N LEU A 350 39.91 -12.14 -12.55
CA LEU A 350 40.20 -13.56 -12.67
C LEU A 350 40.84 -13.91 -14.02
N ASP A 351 40.41 -13.23 -15.09
CA ASP A 351 40.93 -13.41 -16.45
C ASP A 351 40.74 -12.12 -17.27
N ASP A 352 41.70 -11.79 -18.14
CA ASP A 352 41.66 -10.62 -19.03
C ASP A 352 42.41 -10.94 -20.34
N VAL A 353 41.66 -11.13 -21.41
CA VAL A 353 42.20 -11.60 -22.71
C VAL A 353 41.57 -10.82 -23.84
N ILE A 354 42.35 -10.54 -24.89
CA ILE A 354 41.82 -10.01 -26.15
C ILE A 354 41.61 -11.16 -27.14
N GLU A 355 40.36 -11.39 -27.48
CA GLU A 355 39.95 -12.40 -28.46
C GLU A 355 38.97 -11.80 -29.45
N GLY A 356 39.18 -12.03 -30.75
CA GLY A 356 38.28 -11.55 -31.79
C GLY A 356 38.12 -10.02 -31.83
N GLY A 357 39.17 -9.27 -31.42
CA GLY A 357 39.14 -7.81 -31.37
C GLY A 357 38.31 -7.22 -30.23
N ARG A 358 38.00 -8.01 -29.20
CA ARG A 358 37.30 -7.58 -27.98
C ARG A 358 38.11 -7.93 -26.74
N ARG A 359 38.11 -7.07 -25.73
CA ARG A 359 38.67 -7.39 -24.41
C ARG A 359 37.59 -8.14 -23.63
N LYS A 360 37.88 -9.38 -23.27
CA LYS A 360 37.01 -10.24 -22.46
C LYS A 360 37.57 -10.31 -21.06
N LEU A 361 36.77 -9.90 -20.07
CA LEU A 361 37.14 -9.93 -18.66
C LEU A 361 36.26 -10.90 -17.91
N LYS A 362 36.88 -11.68 -17.03
CA LYS A 362 36.20 -12.41 -15.96
C LYS A 362 36.56 -11.76 -14.63
N LEU A 363 35.57 -11.19 -13.95
CA LEU A 363 35.73 -10.47 -12.70
C LEU A 363 35.00 -11.21 -11.58
N PHE A 364 35.51 -11.14 -10.36
CA PHE A 364 34.80 -11.54 -9.15
C PHE A 364 34.48 -10.29 -8.33
N LEU A 365 33.19 -10.06 -8.11
CA LEU A 365 32.68 -8.92 -7.36
C LEU A 365 32.24 -9.38 -5.97
N ASP A 366 32.77 -8.75 -4.94
CA ASP A 366 32.46 -9.05 -3.52
C ASP A 366 32.25 -7.76 -2.73
N SER A 367 31.16 -7.71 -1.97
CA SER A 367 30.78 -6.57 -1.14
C SER A 367 31.07 -6.87 0.34
N PRO A 368 32.06 -6.22 0.97
CA PRO A 368 32.38 -6.46 2.38
C PRO A 368 31.27 -6.00 3.34
N ARG A 369 30.28 -5.26 2.85
CA ARG A 369 29.15 -4.70 3.61
C ARG A 369 27.83 -5.43 3.39
N ASP A 370 27.85 -6.52 2.61
CA ASP A 370 26.64 -7.24 2.28
C ASP A 370 25.58 -6.34 1.60
N ALA A 371 25.97 -5.69 0.51
CA ALA A 371 25.11 -4.73 -0.19
C ALA A 371 23.85 -5.39 -0.78
N GLN A 372 22.66 -4.90 -0.39
CA GLN A 372 21.40 -5.37 -0.98
C GLN A 372 21.14 -4.76 -2.37
N ARG A 373 21.77 -3.63 -2.70
CA ARG A 373 21.78 -3.12 -4.07
C ARG A 373 23.18 -2.74 -4.49
N LEU A 374 23.50 -3.09 -5.72
CA LEU A 374 24.77 -2.73 -6.35
C LEU A 374 24.49 -2.22 -7.75
N THR A 375 25.04 -1.07 -8.07
CA THR A 375 25.02 -0.48 -9.41
C THR A 375 26.44 -0.51 -9.95
N LEU A 376 26.60 -1.12 -11.12
CA LEU A 376 27.87 -1.14 -11.84
C LEU A 376 27.67 -0.33 -13.12
N THR A 377 28.45 0.73 -13.27
CA THR A 377 28.41 1.64 -14.41
C THR A 377 29.77 1.68 -15.10
N ILE A 378 29.76 1.56 -16.42
CA ILE A 378 30.92 1.76 -17.30
C ILE A 378 30.60 2.95 -18.18
N GLU A 379 31.44 3.98 -18.13
CA GLU A 379 31.30 5.19 -18.94
C GLU A 379 32.40 5.29 -20.01
N HIS A 380 32.10 5.98 -21.09
CA HIS A 380 33.00 6.29 -22.20
C HIS A 380 33.62 5.07 -22.92
N LEU A 381 33.00 3.89 -22.77
CA LEU A 381 33.47 2.64 -23.36
C LEU A 381 32.28 1.83 -23.92
N GLN A 382 32.47 1.21 -25.08
CA GLN A 382 31.49 0.29 -25.63
C GLN A 382 31.54 -1.05 -24.90
N VAL A 383 30.39 -1.46 -24.36
CA VAL A 383 30.15 -2.81 -23.82
C VAL A 383 29.38 -3.59 -24.89
N PHE A 384 29.93 -4.71 -25.35
CA PHE A 384 29.26 -5.57 -26.32
C PHE A 384 28.28 -6.52 -25.64
N GLU A 385 28.69 -7.10 -24.52
CA GLU A 385 27.92 -8.08 -23.77
C GLU A 385 28.41 -8.11 -22.32
N ALA A 386 27.50 -8.41 -21.39
CA ALA A 386 27.88 -8.80 -20.04
C ALA A 386 27.12 -10.05 -19.61
N ARG A 387 27.71 -10.86 -18.74
CA ARG A 387 27.03 -12.00 -18.12
C ARG A 387 27.24 -12.02 -16.62
N MET A 388 26.19 -12.38 -15.89
CA MET A 388 26.23 -12.51 -14.44
C MET A 388 25.09 -13.43 -13.99
N LEU A 389 25.35 -14.36 -13.07
CA LEU A 389 24.34 -15.28 -12.50
C LEU A 389 23.47 -15.97 -13.58
N ASP A 390 24.12 -16.55 -14.60
CA ASP A 390 23.49 -17.20 -15.77
C ASP A 390 22.60 -16.30 -16.65
N HIS A 391 22.62 -14.99 -16.43
CA HIS A 391 21.89 -14.01 -17.24
C HIS A 391 22.84 -13.28 -18.19
N VAL A 392 22.37 -13.06 -19.43
CA VAL A 392 23.08 -12.29 -20.45
C VAL A 392 22.44 -10.92 -20.56
N PHE A 393 23.23 -9.86 -20.36
CA PHE A 393 22.80 -8.49 -20.48
C PHE A 393 23.23 -7.93 -21.83
N ALA A 394 22.31 -7.20 -22.48
CA ALA A 394 22.61 -6.48 -23.70
C ALA A 394 23.68 -5.40 -23.44
N GLY A 395 24.58 -5.24 -24.40
CA GLY A 395 25.60 -4.20 -24.40
C GLY A 395 25.04 -2.79 -24.60
N GLY A 396 25.92 -1.80 -24.43
CA GLY A 396 25.61 -0.37 -24.54
C GLY A 396 26.74 0.39 -25.24
N LYS A 397 26.39 1.47 -25.93
CA LYS A 397 27.35 2.38 -26.56
C LYS A 397 27.55 3.59 -25.65
N ASP A 398 28.80 3.96 -25.41
CA ASP A 398 29.26 5.11 -24.61
C ASP A 398 28.93 5.08 -23.10
N SER A 399 27.82 4.49 -22.68
CA SER A 399 27.52 4.23 -21.26
C SER A 399 26.73 2.94 -21.11
N TRP A 400 27.07 2.16 -20.11
CA TRP A 400 26.40 0.91 -19.77
C TRP A 400 26.25 0.80 -18.25
N THR A 401 25.07 0.43 -17.78
CA THR A 401 24.77 0.31 -16.35
C THR A 401 23.91 -0.90 -16.07
N ILE A 402 24.26 -1.66 -15.03
CA ILE A 402 23.41 -2.71 -14.47
C ILE A 402 22.99 -2.37 -13.04
N TYR A 403 21.74 -2.68 -12.73
CA TYR A 403 21.16 -2.51 -11.40
C TYR A 403 20.90 -3.88 -10.80
N LEU A 404 21.71 -4.27 -9.84
CA LEU A 404 21.60 -5.53 -9.13
C LEU A 404 20.81 -5.29 -7.84
N ARG A 405 19.72 -6.02 -7.67
CA ARG A 405 18.92 -6.04 -6.44
C ARG A 405 19.03 -7.41 -5.81
N PHE A 406 19.27 -7.44 -4.51
CA PHE A 406 19.56 -8.64 -3.72
C PHE A 406 20.83 -9.33 -4.23
N PHE A 407 21.95 -8.60 -4.22
CA PHE A 407 23.25 -9.15 -4.58
C PHE A 407 23.62 -10.32 -3.63
N PRO A 408 24.23 -11.41 -4.14
CA PRO A 408 24.55 -12.57 -3.30
C PRO A 408 25.58 -12.24 -2.22
N HIS A 409 25.36 -12.75 -1.00
CA HIS A 409 26.31 -12.63 0.12
C HIS A 409 27.70 -13.20 -0.21
N GLU A 410 27.75 -14.22 -1.06
CA GLU A 410 28.99 -14.93 -1.45
C GLU A 410 29.75 -14.23 -2.59
N GLY A 411 29.27 -13.08 -3.06
CA GLY A 411 29.78 -12.43 -4.27
C GLY A 411 29.26 -13.09 -5.54
N ALA A 412 29.71 -12.58 -6.69
CA ALA A 412 29.31 -13.12 -7.98
C ALA A 412 30.36 -12.86 -9.05
N GLU A 413 30.48 -13.82 -9.98
CA GLU A 413 31.27 -13.65 -11.19
C GLU A 413 30.55 -12.74 -12.19
N VAL A 414 31.28 -11.79 -12.74
CA VAL A 414 30.84 -10.88 -13.80
C VAL A 414 31.74 -11.09 -15.01
N PHE A 415 31.14 -11.45 -16.14
CA PHE A 415 31.83 -11.50 -17.42
C PHE A 415 31.50 -10.24 -18.23
N LEU A 416 32.49 -9.60 -18.83
CA LEU A 416 32.35 -8.40 -19.65
C LEU A 416 33.08 -8.57 -20.98
N GLU A 417 32.41 -8.22 -22.08
CA GLU A 417 33.06 -7.97 -23.37
C GLU A 417 33.04 -6.49 -23.69
N VAL A 418 34.21 -5.86 -23.81
CA VAL A 418 34.35 -4.42 -24.04
C VAL A 418 35.30 -4.08 -25.19
N GLU A 419 35.25 -2.84 -25.66
CA GLU A 419 36.20 -2.29 -26.64
C GLU A 419 37.65 -2.39 -26.10
N PRO A 420 38.60 -2.96 -26.87
CA PRO A 420 39.99 -3.06 -26.45
C PRO A 420 40.73 -1.72 -26.60
N ASN A 421 41.96 -1.62 -26.07
CA ASN A 421 42.85 -0.45 -26.24
C ASN A 421 42.29 0.88 -25.70
N ARG A 422 41.30 0.83 -24.81
CA ARG A 422 40.78 1.99 -24.09
C ARG A 422 40.75 1.71 -22.58
N PRO A 423 40.87 2.74 -21.74
CA PRO A 423 40.81 2.58 -20.29
C PRO A 423 39.43 2.10 -19.87
N LEU A 424 39.38 1.07 -19.03
CA LEU A 424 38.14 0.54 -18.46
C LEU A 424 37.97 1.07 -17.04
N LEU A 425 37.08 2.07 -16.90
CA LEU A 425 36.65 2.60 -15.61
C LEU A 425 35.32 1.95 -15.22
N ILE A 426 35.29 1.29 -14.07
CA ILE A 426 34.09 0.67 -13.50
C ILE A 426 33.72 1.44 -12.24
N HIS A 427 32.62 2.18 -12.32
CA HIS A 427 32.04 2.85 -11.16
C HIS A 427 31.09 1.90 -10.44
N LEU A 428 31.37 1.65 -9.16
CA LEU A 428 30.53 0.85 -8.29
C LEU A 428 29.83 1.76 -7.30
N ARG A 429 28.52 1.59 -7.19
CA ARG A 429 27.70 2.17 -6.12
C ARG A 429 26.99 1.07 -5.37
N GLU A 430 27.14 1.05 -4.06
CA GLU A 430 26.45 0.11 -3.18
C GLU A 430 25.43 0.83 -2.30
N GLU A 431 24.35 0.11 -1.99
CA GLU A 431 23.38 0.45 -0.95
C GLU A 431 23.21 -0.77 -0.04
N SER A 432 23.55 -0.61 1.24
CA SER A 432 23.35 -1.62 2.28
C SER A 432 22.29 -1.11 3.27
N TYR A 433 21.38 -1.97 3.72
CA TYR A 433 20.28 -1.63 4.64
C TYR A 433 20.70 -1.69 6.11
N ALA A 434 21.89 -1.19 6.39
CA ALA A 434 22.42 -1.01 7.72
C ALA A 434 23.47 0.09 7.69
N VAL A 435 23.63 0.79 8.81
CA VAL A 435 24.73 1.74 9.06
C VAL A 435 25.89 0.99 9.74
N PRO A 436 27.17 1.33 9.48
CA PRO A 436 28.29 0.68 10.18
C PRO A 436 28.22 0.96 11.68
N GLN A 437 28.49 -0.05 12.49
CA GLN A 437 28.51 0.10 13.95
C GLN A 437 29.85 0.68 14.39
N PHE A 438 29.85 1.95 14.81
CA PHE A 438 31.01 2.56 15.45
C PHE A 438 30.81 2.55 16.98
N PRO A 439 31.85 2.25 17.78
CA PRO A 439 31.74 2.28 19.25
C PRO A 439 31.30 3.63 19.83
N GLU A 440 31.56 4.71 19.11
CA GLU A 440 31.25 6.09 19.49
C GLU A 440 29.79 6.47 19.20
N VAL A 441 29.06 5.65 18.43
CA VAL A 441 27.66 5.90 18.08
C VAL A 441 26.78 5.59 19.28
N PRO A 442 26.05 6.59 19.83
CA PRO A 442 25.18 6.35 20.97
C PRO A 442 24.06 5.38 20.58
N LYS A 443 23.61 4.56 21.53
CA LYS A 443 22.43 3.73 21.33
C LYS A 443 21.19 4.63 21.21
N ARG A 444 20.37 4.39 20.19
CA ARG A 444 19.10 5.10 20.02
C ARG A 444 18.19 4.89 21.24
N PRO A 445 17.52 5.94 21.76
CA PRO A 445 16.50 5.80 22.81
C PRO A 445 15.38 4.83 22.38
N ASP A 446 14.75 4.15 23.34
CA ASP A 446 13.69 3.17 23.09
C ASP A 446 12.42 3.75 22.46
N TRP A 447 12.14 5.03 22.69
CA TRP A 447 11.05 5.78 22.07
C TRP A 447 11.39 6.35 20.68
N MET A 448 12.55 6.00 20.12
CA MET A 448 12.93 6.34 18.75
C MET A 448 13.32 5.07 17.97
N MET A 449 13.10 5.08 16.66
CA MET A 449 13.57 4.03 15.77
C MET A 449 14.08 4.61 14.45
N ALA A 450 14.87 3.82 13.73
CA ALA A 450 15.14 4.09 12.33
C ALA A 450 13.81 4.15 11.56
N GLU A 451 13.67 5.12 10.68
CA GLU A 451 12.60 5.14 9.70
C GLU A 451 12.58 3.79 8.96
N PRO A 452 11.43 3.08 8.89
CA PRO A 452 11.38 1.82 8.17
C PRO A 452 11.64 2.03 6.67
N ASN A 453 12.05 0.98 5.98
CA ASN A 453 12.33 1.00 4.54
C ASN A 453 11.06 1.14 3.65
N ARG A 454 10.00 1.78 4.16
CA ARG A 454 8.72 1.99 3.50
C ARG A 454 8.76 3.31 2.73
N THR A 455 8.85 3.21 1.41
CA THR A 455 8.90 4.39 0.54
C THR A 455 7.49 4.95 0.29
N LEU A 456 7.01 5.84 1.17
CA LEU A 456 5.82 6.66 0.88
C LEU A 456 6.16 7.86 -0.03
N ASP A 457 7.39 8.38 0.08
CA ASP A 457 7.92 9.45 -0.76
C ASP A 457 9.22 9.02 -1.45
N TRP A 458 9.11 8.74 -2.75
CA TRP A 458 10.20 8.23 -3.58
C TRP A 458 11.22 9.31 -3.96
N LYS A 459 10.92 10.59 -3.75
CA LYS A 459 11.80 11.70 -4.10
C LYS A 459 12.80 12.02 -2.99
N ARG A 460 12.43 11.75 -1.74
CA ARG A 460 13.26 11.96 -0.57
C ARG A 460 14.24 10.80 -0.39
N LYS A 461 15.53 11.00 -0.69
CA LYS A 461 16.65 10.08 -0.42
C LYS A 461 17.84 10.86 0.16
N PRO A 462 18.70 10.28 1.00
CA PRO A 462 18.60 8.96 1.61
C PRO A 462 17.44 8.88 2.62
N ARG A 463 17.02 7.65 2.92
CA ARG A 463 15.94 7.30 3.85
C ARG A 463 16.47 6.23 4.79
N SER A 464 15.81 6.05 5.94
CA SER A 464 16.14 4.94 6.84
C SER A 464 17.63 4.97 7.28
N GLU A 465 18.10 3.85 7.78
CA GLU A 465 19.50 3.56 8.12
C GLU A 465 20.19 2.80 6.99
N HIS A 466 20.53 3.52 5.92
CA HIS A 466 21.22 2.95 4.78
C HIS A 466 22.67 3.42 4.72
N THR A 467 23.54 2.55 4.21
CA THR A 467 24.91 2.87 3.84
C THR A 467 25.01 2.98 2.33
N PHE A 468 25.53 4.10 1.86
CA PHE A 468 25.85 4.34 0.46
C PHE A 468 27.36 4.35 0.30
N SER A 469 27.88 3.53 -0.59
CA SER A 469 29.31 3.54 -0.93
C SER A 469 29.47 3.82 -2.41
N VAL A 470 30.45 4.66 -2.76
CA VAL A 470 30.87 4.90 -4.14
C VAL A 470 32.37 4.75 -4.27
N GLN A 471 32.77 4.18 -5.40
CA GLN A 471 34.16 3.97 -5.76
C GLN A 471 34.33 3.74 -7.26
N THR A 472 35.54 3.98 -7.74
CA THR A 472 35.94 3.76 -9.12
C THR A 472 37.10 2.77 -9.19
N HIS A 473 36.91 1.68 -9.92
CA HIS A 473 37.98 0.75 -10.28
C HIS A 473 38.52 1.10 -11.66
N ASP A 474 39.80 1.45 -11.74
CA ASP A 474 40.51 1.63 -13.00
C ASP A 474 41.26 0.35 -13.35
N LEU A 475 40.72 -0.41 -14.32
CA LEU A 475 41.35 -1.62 -14.84
C LEU A 475 42.30 -1.32 -16.02
N GLY A 476 42.58 -0.05 -16.27
CA GLY A 476 43.54 0.43 -17.25
C GLY A 476 43.21 0.05 -18.69
N VAL A 477 44.21 0.24 -19.56
CA VAL A 477 44.20 -0.18 -20.95
C VAL A 477 44.78 -1.59 -21.05
N TYR A 478 44.16 -2.45 -21.86
CA TYR A 478 44.69 -3.77 -22.15
C TYR A 478 44.86 -3.99 -23.67
N PRO A 479 46.00 -4.56 -24.14
CA PRO A 479 47.15 -4.96 -23.32
C PRO A 479 47.86 -3.72 -22.73
N PRO A 480 48.56 -3.85 -21.59
CA PRO A 480 49.27 -2.71 -20.99
C PRO A 480 50.21 -2.11 -22.04
N ALA A 481 50.22 -0.77 -22.16
CA ALA A 481 51.14 -0.08 -23.04
C ALA A 481 52.57 -0.55 -22.75
N SER A 482 53.35 -0.88 -23.78
CA SER A 482 54.75 -1.26 -23.59
C SER A 482 55.45 -0.12 -22.85
N ALA A 483 56.06 -0.45 -21.72
CA ALA A 483 57.00 0.44 -21.06
C ALA A 483 58.25 0.47 -21.95
N ASP A 484 58.23 1.35 -22.94
CA ASP A 484 59.41 1.67 -23.76
C ASP A 484 60.43 2.49 -22.95
#